data_AF-A0A7C3SRA0-F1
#
_entry.id   AF-A0A7C3SRA0-F1
#
_cell.length_a   1.000
_cell.length_b   1.000
_cell.length_c   1.000
_cell.angle_alpha   90.00
_cell.angle_beta   90.00
_cell.angle_gamma   90.00
#
_symmetry.space_group_name_H-M   'P 1'
#
loop_
_entity.id
_entity.type
_entity.pdbx_description
1 polymer ?
#
loop_
_entity_poly.entity_id
_entity_poly.type
_entity_poly.pdbx_seq_one_letter_code
_entity_poly.pdbx_strand_id
1 'polypeptide(L)'
;MISPRFIEWATLFLIRFLIVALAIWIVGRSTVGKNKAKFSDALWISLLGLIIGTLISRFIPFLGFFIALILWLGLIHHFFDTGWLGALGIAIVALIVYAILYWIISFLIKIPFWSLLIFFQQIF
;
A
#
# COMPACT_ATOMS: atom_id res chain seq x y z
N MET A 1 -4.28 21.92 19.02
CA MET A 1 -4.58 20.58 19.57
C MET A 1 -4.87 19.66 18.39
N ILE A 2 -4.07 18.62 18.15
CA ILE A 2 -4.32 17.67 17.06
C ILE A 2 -5.46 16.74 17.52
N SER A 3 -6.51 16.58 16.72
CA SER A 3 -7.64 15.71 17.10
C SER A 3 -7.22 14.23 17.11
N PRO A 4 -7.72 13.40 18.04
CA PRO A 4 -7.42 11.95 18.07
C PRO A 4 -7.72 11.25 16.75
N ARG A 5 -8.83 11.62 16.09
CA ARG A 5 -9.24 11.08 14.78
C ARG A 5 -8.20 11.33 13.68
N PHE A 6 -7.50 12.47 13.72
CA PHE A 6 -6.46 12.79 12.74
C PHE A 6 -5.23 11.89 12.94
N ILE A 7 -4.84 11.62 14.18
CA ILE A 7 -3.70 10.75 14.50
C ILE A 7 -3.97 9.32 14.03
N GLU A 8 -5.18 8.82 14.25
CA GLU A 8 -5.61 7.50 13.76
C GLU A 8 -5.54 7.42 12.24
N TRP A 9 -6.13 8.40 11.54
CA TRP A 9 -6.10 8.45 10.09
C TRP A 9 -4.66 8.50 9.54
N ALA A 10 -3.81 9.35 10.11
CA ALA A 10 -2.42 9.48 9.70
C ALA A 10 -1.62 8.19 9.93
N THR A 11 -1.83 7.54 11.07
CA THR A 11 -1.20 6.25 11.41
C THR A 11 -1.60 5.16 10.41
N LEU A 12 -2.89 5.02 10.14
CA LEU A 12 -3.40 4.04 9.17
C LEU A 12 -2.91 4.32 7.75
N PHE A 13 -2.86 5.60 7.36
CA PHE A 13 -2.33 6.01 6.07
C PHE A 13 -0.85 5.61 5.94
N LEU A 14 -0.03 5.92 6.94
CA LEU A 14 1.41 5.59 6.94
C LEU A 14 1.65 4.08 6.88
N ILE A 15 0.91 3.30 7.67
CA ILE A 15 1.01 1.83 7.64
C ILE A 15 0.66 1.32 6.24
N ARG A 16 -0.49 1.74 5.69
CA ARG A 16 -0.92 1.32 4.35
C ARG A 16 0.08 1.72 3.28
N PHE A 17 0.58 2.94 3.35
CA PHE A 17 1.61 3.48 2.46
C PHE A 17 2.87 2.59 2.44
N LEU A 18 3.40 2.24 3.60
CA LEU A 18 4.60 1.41 3.70
C LEU A 18 4.37 -0.01 3.18
N ILE A 19 3.24 -0.63 3.48
CA ILE A 19 2.91 -1.99 3.00
C ILE A 19 2.76 -1.99 1.47
N VAL A 20 2.07 -1.00 0.90
CA VAL A 20 1.92 -0.88 -0.56
C VAL A 20 3.29 -0.65 -1.21
N ALA A 21 4.13 0.24 -0.67
CA ALA A 21 5.47 0.49 -1.18
C ALA A 21 6.33 -0.77 -1.16
N LEU A 22 6.29 -1.53 -0.05
CA LEU A 22 7.02 -2.77 0.06
C LEU A 22 6.54 -3.82 -0.95
N ALA A 23 5.22 -3.98 -1.10
CA ALA A 23 4.64 -4.92 -2.05
C ALA A 23 5.02 -4.59 -3.50
N ILE A 24 4.84 -3.34 -3.91
CA ILE A 24 5.20 -2.87 -5.26
C ILE A 24 6.70 -3.00 -5.50
N TRP A 25 7.54 -2.69 -4.50
CA TRP A 25 8.98 -2.82 -4.63
C TRP A 25 9.43 -4.28 -4.79
N ILE A 26 8.92 -5.20 -3.97
CA ILE A 26 9.28 -6.63 -4.05
C ILE A 26 8.96 -7.15 -5.45
N VAL A 27 7.74 -6.87 -5.94
CA VAL A 27 7.26 -7.37 -7.23
C VAL A 27 7.93 -6.66 -8.39
N GLY A 28 8.06 -5.34 -8.33
CA GLY A 28 8.77 -4.57 -9.36
C GLY A 28 10.21 -5.06 -9.49
N ARG A 29 10.89 -5.27 -8.36
CA ARG A 29 12.29 -5.71 -8.37
C ARG A 29 12.46 -7.13 -8.89
N SER A 30 11.54 -8.04 -8.59
CA SER A 30 11.56 -9.40 -9.16
C SER A 30 11.20 -9.42 -10.65
N THR A 31 10.40 -8.46 -11.13
CA THR A 31 9.89 -8.45 -12.52
C THR A 31 10.80 -7.69 -13.48
N VAL A 32 11.23 -6.48 -13.13
CA VAL A 32 12.00 -5.58 -14.02
C VAL A 32 13.45 -5.37 -13.59
N GLY A 33 13.84 -5.96 -12.46
CA GLY A 33 15.20 -5.92 -11.94
C GLY A 33 15.52 -4.70 -11.08
N LYS A 34 16.69 -4.77 -10.43
CA LYS A 34 17.11 -3.81 -9.39
C LYS A 34 17.36 -2.38 -9.88
N ASN A 35 17.72 -2.22 -11.15
CA ASN A 35 18.07 -0.92 -11.73
C ASN A 35 16.83 -0.09 -12.06
N LYS A 36 15.73 -0.76 -12.43
CA LYS A 36 14.46 -0.15 -12.81
C LYS A 36 13.51 0.03 -11.63
N ALA A 37 13.43 -0.94 -10.73
CA ALA A 37 12.55 -0.87 -9.56
C ALA A 37 13.34 -0.56 -8.28
N LYS A 38 13.56 0.74 -8.02
CA LYS A 38 14.17 1.20 -6.77
C LYS A 38 13.10 1.34 -5.68
N PHE A 39 13.54 1.28 -4.43
CA PHE A 39 12.62 1.47 -3.29
C PHE A 39 12.07 2.90 -3.25
N SER A 40 12.88 3.90 -3.61
CA SER A 40 12.45 5.30 -3.77
C SER A 40 11.27 5.43 -4.74
N ASP A 41 11.31 4.69 -5.84
CA ASP A 41 10.32 4.78 -6.91
C ASP A 41 9.02 4.13 -6.44
N ALA A 42 9.10 3.00 -5.73
CA ALA A 42 7.97 2.37 -5.08
C ALA A 42 7.32 3.27 -4.02
N LEU A 43 8.10 4.04 -3.25
CA LEU A 43 7.55 5.03 -2.32
C LEU A 43 6.75 6.11 -3.07
N TRP A 44 7.29 6.66 -4.16
CA TRP A 44 6.55 7.66 -4.96
C TRP A 44 5.27 7.09 -5.58
N ILE A 45 5.35 5.90 -6.20
CA ILE A 45 4.17 5.21 -6.76
C ILE A 45 3.09 5.03 -5.68
N SER A 46 3.49 4.61 -4.48
CA SER A 46 2.56 4.32 -3.38
C SER A 46 1.94 5.59 -2.82
N LEU A 47 2.73 6.63 -2.61
CA LEU A 47 2.25 7.91 -2.09
C LEU A 47 1.25 8.55 -3.07
N LEU A 48 1.66 8.67 -4.34
CA LEU A 48 0.82 9.25 -5.38
C LEU A 48 -0.41 8.39 -5.65
N GLY A 49 -0.25 7.06 -5.74
CA GLY A 49 -1.36 6.15 -5.97
C GLY A 49 -2.42 6.21 -4.87
N LEU A 50 -2.02 6.30 -3.60
CA LEU A 50 -2.95 6.44 -2.48
C LEU A 50 -3.67 7.80 -2.50
N ILE A 51 -2.94 8.89 -2.72
CA ILE A 51 -3.53 10.24 -2.80
C ILE A 51 -4.52 10.33 -3.97
N ILE A 52 -4.11 9.91 -5.16
CA ILE A 52 -4.93 9.88 -6.37
C ILE A 52 -6.18 9.03 -6.14
N GLY A 53 -6.01 7.81 -5.59
CA GLY A 53 -7.12 6.92 -5.30
C GLY A 53 -8.14 7.53 -4.34
N THR A 54 -7.68 8.16 -3.25
CA THR A 54 -8.56 8.82 -2.26
C THR A 54 -9.26 10.05 -2.84
N LEU A 55 -8.58 10.86 -3.65
CA LEU A 55 -9.19 12.03 -4.26
C LEU A 55 -10.22 11.63 -5.33
N ILE A 56 -9.84 10.77 -6.27
CA ILE A 56 -10.71 10.41 -7.40
C ILE A 56 -11.97 9.68 -6.94
N SER A 57 -11.83 8.73 -6.01
CA SER A 57 -12.99 7.98 -5.47
C SER A 57 -13.98 8.89 -4.75
N ARG A 58 -13.55 10.03 -4.22
CA ARG A 58 -14.42 10.99 -3.54
C ARG A 58 -15.23 11.86 -4.50
N PHE A 59 -14.69 12.19 -5.67
CA PHE A 59 -15.33 13.11 -6.61
C PHE A 59 -16.07 12.41 -7.76
N ILE A 60 -15.66 11.20 -8.14
CA ILE A 60 -16.25 10.46 -9.27
C ILE A 60 -16.63 9.04 -8.79
N PRO A 61 -17.87 8.83 -8.30
CA PRO A 61 -18.34 7.50 -7.93
C PRO A 61 -18.45 6.59 -9.17
N PHE A 62 -18.23 5.28 -8.98
CA PHE A 62 -18.20 4.23 -10.01
C PHE A 62 -17.11 4.35 -11.09
N LEU A 63 -17.04 5.46 -11.84
CA LEU A 63 -16.02 5.66 -12.88
C LEU A 63 -14.63 5.96 -12.31
N GLY A 64 -14.58 6.55 -11.11
CA GLY A 64 -13.31 6.93 -10.47
C GLY A 64 -12.38 5.74 -10.22
N PHE A 65 -12.92 4.53 -10.05
CA PHE A 65 -12.11 3.33 -9.92
C PHE A 65 -11.27 3.06 -11.17
N PHE A 66 -11.87 3.13 -12.36
CA PHE A 66 -11.16 2.88 -13.62
C PHE A 66 -10.09 3.95 -13.88
N ILE A 67 -10.42 5.21 -13.62
CA ILE A 67 -9.48 6.32 -13.76
C ILE A 67 -8.30 6.15 -12.79
N ALA A 68 -8.59 5.86 -11.51
CA ALA A 68 -7.56 5.62 -10.51
C ALA A 68 -6.68 4.41 -10.86
N LEU A 69 -7.27 3.34 -11.40
CA LEU A 69 -6.53 2.17 -11.87
C LEU A 69 -5.58 2.52 -13.01
N ILE A 70 -6.06 3.22 -14.04
CA ILE A 70 -5.24 3.64 -15.18
C ILE A 70 -4.10 4.56 -14.72
N LEU A 71 -4.38 5.53 -13.85
CA LEU A 71 -3.35 6.42 -13.31
C LEU A 71 -2.31 5.66 -12.49
N TRP A 72 -2.75 4.69 -11.68
CA TRP A 72 -1.83 3.89 -10.89
C TRP A 72 -0.95 2.98 -11.75
N LEU A 73 -1.51 2.37 -12.81
CA LEU A 73 -0.74 1.65 -13.82
C LEU A 73 0.23 2.59 -14.54
N GLY A 74 -0.19 3.81 -14.86
CA GLY A 74 0.66 4.85 -15.45
C GLY A 74 1.84 5.21 -14.55
N LEU A 75 1.63 5.29 -13.24
CA LEU A 75 2.72 5.48 -12.27
C LEU A 75 3.71 4.32 -12.31
N ILE A 76 3.24 3.06 -12.26
CA ILE A 76 4.12 1.89 -12.32
C ILE A 76 4.88 1.86 -13.65
N HIS A 77 4.19 2.08 -14.77
CA HIS A 77 4.78 2.16 -16.10
C HIS A 77 5.92 3.18 -16.16
N HIS A 78 5.67 4.41 -15.66
CA HIS A 78 6.62 5.51 -15.70
C HIS A 78 7.80 5.32 -14.76
N PHE A 79 7.55 4.94 -13.50
CA PHE A 79 8.60 4.85 -12.49
C PHE A 79 9.46 3.58 -12.64
N PHE A 80 8.92 2.48 -13.16
CA PHE A 80 9.66 1.21 -13.32
C PHE A 80 10.13 0.93 -14.74
N ASP A 81 10.03 1.89 -15.66
CA ASP A 81 10.45 1.75 -17.07
C ASP A 81 10.00 0.43 -17.71
N THR A 82 8.71 0.14 -17.57
CA THR A 82 8.07 -1.11 -18.01
C THR A 82 6.92 -0.82 -18.95
N GLY A 83 6.60 -1.74 -19.87
CA GLY A 83 5.44 -1.59 -20.75
C GLY A 83 4.11 -1.71 -20.00
N TRP A 84 3.00 -1.31 -20.62
CA TRP A 84 1.66 -1.35 -20.01
C TRP A 84 1.26 -2.74 -19.48
N LEU A 85 1.54 -3.79 -20.24
CA LEU A 85 1.30 -5.18 -19.80
C LEU A 85 2.19 -5.57 -18.61
N GLY A 86 3.43 -5.08 -18.58
CA GLY A 86 4.33 -5.27 -17.46
C GLY A 86 3.84 -4.55 -16.20
N ALA A 87 3.39 -3.30 -16.34
CA ALA A 87 2.79 -2.53 -15.25
C ALA A 87 1.54 -3.22 -14.69
N LEU A 88 0.67 -3.75 -15.55
CA LEU A 88 -0.50 -4.52 -15.16
C LEU A 88 -0.12 -5.80 -14.39
N GLY A 89 0.85 -6.56 -14.91
CA GLY A 89 1.36 -7.76 -14.24
C GLY A 89 1.94 -7.45 -12.85
N ILE A 90 2.74 -6.39 -12.76
CA ILE A 90 3.29 -5.92 -11.47
C ILE A 90 2.16 -5.52 -10.53
N ALA A 91 1.15 -4.78 -10.98
CA ALA A 91 0.04 -4.36 -10.14
C ALA A 91 -0.76 -5.54 -9.58
N ILE A 92 -1.06 -6.55 -10.41
CA ILE A 92 -1.79 -7.75 -10.00
C ILE A 92 -0.99 -8.55 -8.96
N VAL A 93 0.28 -8.82 -9.22
CA VAL A 93 1.12 -9.58 -8.30
C VAL A 93 1.40 -8.78 -7.02
N ALA A 94 1.58 -7.46 -7.12
CA ALA A 94 1.74 -6.57 -5.97
C ALA A 94 0.48 -6.55 -5.08
N LEU A 95 -0.72 -6.68 -5.65
CA LEU A 95 -1.95 -6.80 -4.87
C LEU A 95 -1.97 -8.09 -4.03
N ILE A 96 -1.50 -9.21 -4.60
CA ILE A 96 -1.38 -10.49 -3.88
C ILE A 96 -0.34 -10.36 -2.76
N VAL A 97 0.85 -9.80 -3.07
CA VAL A 97 1.90 -9.58 -2.07
C VAL A 97 1.43 -8.63 -0.97
N TYR A 98 0.73 -7.55 -1.32
CA TYR A 98 0.13 -6.62 -0.36
C TYR A 98 -0.82 -7.35 0.58
N ALA A 99 -1.71 -8.21 0.07
CA ALA A 99 -2.64 -8.97 0.89
C ALA A 99 -1.89 -9.86 1.89
N ILE A 100 -0.86 -10.58 1.43
CA ILE A 100 -0.02 -11.43 2.29
C ILE A 100 0.68 -10.59 3.38
N LEU A 101 1.34 -9.49 3.00
CA LEU A 101 2.04 -8.61 3.94
C LEU A 101 1.08 -8.01 4.97
N TYR A 102 -0.09 -7.56 4.53
CA TYR A 102 -1.13 -7.01 5.40
C TYR A 102 -1.58 -8.04 6.44
N TRP A 103 -1.82 -9.29 6.02
CA TRP A 103 -2.16 -10.37 6.94
C TRP A 103 -1.05 -10.66 7.95
N ILE A 104 0.19 -10.82 7.49
CA ILE A 104 1.34 -11.08 8.36
C ILE A 104 1.49 -9.98 9.40
N ILE A 105 1.53 -8.71 8.98
CA ILE A 105 1.70 -7.57 9.89
C ILE A 105 0.52 -7.47 10.86
N SER A 106 -0.71 -7.71 10.41
CA SER A 106 -1.89 -7.70 11.26
C SER A 106 -1.80 -8.76 12.36
N PHE A 107 -1.36 -9.98 12.04
CA PHE A 107 -1.19 -11.04 13.04
C PHE A 107 -0.06 -10.74 14.02
N LEU A 108 1.08 -10.25 13.53
CA LEU A 108 2.23 -9.90 14.37
C LEU A 108 1.91 -8.81 15.40
N ILE A 109 1.02 -7.88 15.07
CA ILE A 109 0.62 -6.81 16.00
C ILE A 109 -0.52 -7.26 16.92
N LYS A 110 -1.54 -7.94 16.38
CA LYS A 110 -2.75 -8.28 17.15
C LYS A 110 -2.52 -9.37 18.20
N ILE A 111 -1.69 -10.38 17.91
CA ILE A 111 -1.47 -11.50 18.84
C ILE A 111 -0.82 -11.03 20.15
N PRO A 112 0.32 -10.31 20.14
CA PRO A 112 0.95 -9.85 21.38
C PRO A 112 0.07 -8.86 22.15
N PHE A 113 -0.61 -7.97 21.42
CA PHE A 113 -1.53 -7.00 22.03
C PHE A 113 -2.66 -7.72 22.79
N TRP A 114 -3.25 -8.76 22.19
CA TRP A 114 -4.32 -9.52 22.80
C TRP A 114 -3.82 -10.35 24.00
N SER A 115 -2.62 -10.95 23.90
CA SER A 115 -1.99 -11.66 25.03
C SER A 115 -1.72 -10.74 26.22
N LEU A 116 -1.20 -9.52 25.98
CA LEU A 116 -0.99 -8.52 27.02
C LEU A 116 -2.32 -8.10 27.68
N LEU A 117 -3.38 -7.91 26.89
CA LEU A 117 -4.70 -7.55 27.39
C LEU A 117 -5.26 -8.61 28.35
N ILE A 118 -5.14 -9.89 27.99
CA ILE A 118 -5.57 -11.01 28.85
C ILE A 118 -4.76 -11.05 30.14
N PHE A 119 -3.43 -10.87 30.06
CA PHE A 119 -2.57 -10.83 31.23
C PHE A 119 -2.98 -9.74 32.22
N PHE A 120 -3.30 -8.53 31.74
CA PHE A 120 -3.76 -7.45 32.60
C PHE A 120 -5.12 -7.75 33.25
N GLN A 121 -6.05 -8.40 32.56
CA GLN A 121 -7.35 -8.83 33.12
C GLN A 121 -7.23 -9.89 34.22
N GLN A 122 -6.11 -10.61 34.29
CA GLN A 122 -5.88 -11.61 35.35
C GLN A 122 -5.24 -10.99 36.60
N ILE A 123 -4.60 -9.82 36.45
CA ILE A 123 -3.82 -9.17 37.52
C ILE A 123 -4.61 -8.05 38.21
N PHE A 124 -5.54 -7.42 37.50
CA PHE A 124 -6.39 -6.33 38.00
C PHE A 124 -7.86 -6.75 37.98
#